data_AF-A0A2V4IBV0-F1
#
_entry.id   AF-A0A2V4IBV0-F1
#
_cell.length_a   1.000
_cell.length_b   1.000
_cell.length_c   1.000
_cell.angle_alpha   90.00
_cell.angle_beta   90.00
_cell.angle_gamma   90.00
#
_symmetry.space_group_name_H-M   'P 1'
#
loop_
_entity.id
_entity.type
_entity.pdbx_description
1 polymer ?
#
loop_
_entity_poly.entity_id
_entity_poly.type
_entity_poly.pdbx_seq_one_letter_code
_entity_poly.pdbx_strand_id
1 'polypeptide(L)'
;MTWALAIPKAALENPAARHVLLCLANYAGSDGRGAFPSAGTLSDDTGLSERTVRLKLDELAQAGWIAEGNQAIAAAHIDRRDRRPVVYDLLLKRGACAAPRPERGAGNRTGCSSQQNGVQQNAERGAAAAPNPSLNQSTLSLREPFPMSLEWEPNPELLKAYARRAGLTLDHFNAVAISGFVLHHDAKGVAQTEKQWLAALVSWVKSDLARAARSPVVRTGGSQRSTFDDDDTSWIGEGGGQ
;
A
#
# COMPACT_ATOMS: atom_id res chain seq x y z
N MET A 1 6.35 9.40 -15.51
CA MET A 1 7.45 8.48 -15.18
C MET A 1 8.68 8.87 -15.99
N THR A 2 9.59 9.73 -15.49
CA THR A 2 10.93 10.00 -16.12
C THR A 2 11.67 11.09 -15.33
N TRP A 3 12.17 10.79 -14.14
CA TRP A 3 13.06 11.72 -13.39
C TRP A 3 14.51 11.23 -13.36
N ALA A 4 14.69 9.92 -13.56
CA ALA A 4 15.94 9.22 -13.53
C ALA A 4 16.84 9.56 -14.75
N LEU A 5 16.27 10.05 -15.86
CA LEU A 5 17.01 10.49 -17.05
C LEU A 5 17.69 11.86 -16.93
N ALA A 6 17.39 12.63 -15.87
CA ALA A 6 17.98 13.95 -15.67
C ALA A 6 19.41 13.92 -15.09
N ILE A 7 19.93 12.73 -14.76
CA ILE A 7 21.32 12.57 -14.29
C ILE A 7 22.24 12.77 -15.49
N PRO A 8 23.11 13.81 -15.49
CA PRO A 8 24.06 14.02 -16.57
C PRO A 8 24.93 12.77 -16.73
N LYS A 9 25.01 12.22 -17.95
CA LYS A 9 25.86 11.04 -18.24
C LYS A 9 27.33 11.26 -17.82
N ALA A 10 27.78 12.51 -17.78
CA ALA A 10 29.13 12.91 -17.41
C ALA A 10 29.45 12.75 -15.91
N ALA A 11 28.44 12.63 -15.04
CA ALA A 11 28.67 12.61 -13.60
C ALA A 11 28.83 11.19 -13.01
N LEU A 12 28.43 10.15 -13.76
CA LEU A 12 28.56 8.76 -13.34
C LEU A 12 28.95 7.90 -14.54
N GLU A 13 30.25 7.65 -14.71
CA GLU A 13 30.81 6.90 -15.85
C GLU A 13 30.40 5.43 -15.86
N ASN A 14 30.20 4.82 -14.68
CA ASN A 14 29.88 3.41 -14.57
C ASN A 14 28.40 3.13 -14.91
N PRO A 15 28.08 2.44 -16.02
CA PRO A 15 26.71 2.20 -16.44
C PRO A 15 25.93 1.31 -15.47
N ALA A 16 26.62 0.37 -14.78
CA ALA A 16 25.99 -0.49 -13.79
C ALA A 16 25.61 0.29 -12.52
N ALA A 17 26.50 1.17 -12.04
CA ALA A 17 26.20 2.03 -10.90
C ALA A 17 25.03 2.97 -11.23
N ARG A 18 25.00 3.49 -12.47
CA ARG A 18 23.86 4.30 -12.93
C ARG A 18 22.57 3.50 -12.94
N HIS A 19 22.57 2.27 -13.44
CA HIS A 19 21.37 1.43 -13.42
C HIS A 19 20.87 1.22 -11.98
N VAL A 20 21.76 0.82 -11.06
CA VAL A 20 21.40 0.63 -9.65
C VAL A 20 20.83 1.91 -9.04
N LEU A 21 21.43 3.07 -9.32
CA LEU A 21 20.93 4.37 -8.86
C LEU A 21 19.53 4.69 -9.41
N LEU A 22 19.28 4.41 -10.70
CA LEU A 22 17.98 4.60 -11.35
C LEU A 22 16.90 3.69 -10.71
N CYS A 23 17.24 2.43 -10.42
CA CYS A 23 16.32 1.51 -9.77
C CYS A 23 16.05 1.90 -8.32
N LEU A 24 17.11 2.20 -7.54
CA LEU A 24 17.00 2.68 -6.17
C LEU A 24 16.13 3.94 -6.07
N ALA A 25 16.28 4.84 -7.04
CA ALA A 25 15.45 6.01 -7.20
C ALA A 25 13.96 5.69 -7.19
N ASN A 26 13.51 4.67 -7.93
CA ASN A 26 12.08 4.32 -8.00
C ASN A 26 11.44 3.99 -6.64
N TYR A 27 12.25 3.61 -5.65
CA TYR A 27 11.82 3.33 -4.28
C TYR A 27 11.92 4.54 -3.34
N ALA A 28 12.55 5.62 -3.77
CA ALA A 28 12.68 6.85 -2.99
C ALA A 28 11.39 7.69 -3.04
N GLY A 29 11.08 8.37 -1.94
CA GLY A 29 9.94 9.28 -1.85
C GLY A 29 10.04 10.51 -2.76
N SER A 30 9.04 11.40 -2.71
CA SER A 30 9.02 12.65 -3.49
C SER A 30 10.25 13.53 -3.27
N ASP A 31 10.87 13.42 -2.09
CA ASP A 31 12.02 14.21 -1.68
C ASP A 31 13.35 13.49 -1.93
N GLY A 32 13.32 12.32 -2.58
CA GLY A 32 14.50 11.49 -2.82
C GLY A 32 14.99 10.70 -1.60
N ARG A 33 14.20 10.65 -0.53
CA ARG A 33 14.58 10.00 0.75
C ARG A 33 13.81 8.71 1.00
N GLY A 34 14.37 7.89 1.89
CA GLY A 34 13.69 6.72 2.44
C GLY A 34 13.57 5.55 1.46
N ALA A 35 14.55 5.36 0.57
CA ALA A 35 14.57 4.19 -0.30
C ALA A 35 15.18 2.99 0.44
N PHE A 36 14.42 1.92 0.65
CA PHE A 36 14.90 0.72 1.36
C PHE A 36 14.65 -0.61 0.63
N PRO A 37 14.86 -0.72 -0.70
CA PRO A 37 14.79 -2.01 -1.36
C PRO A 37 15.88 -2.94 -0.83
N SER A 38 15.58 -4.24 -0.76
CA SER A 38 16.60 -5.23 -0.43
C SER A 38 17.61 -5.39 -1.57
N ALA A 39 18.81 -5.91 -1.28
CA ALA A 39 19.80 -6.23 -2.31
C ALA A 39 19.26 -7.24 -3.33
N GLY A 40 18.40 -8.19 -2.90
CA GLY A 40 17.71 -9.12 -3.76
C GLY A 40 16.70 -8.43 -4.68
N THR A 41 15.90 -7.49 -4.15
CA THR A 41 14.97 -6.69 -4.96
C THR A 41 15.69 -5.90 -6.04
N LEU A 42 16.80 -5.24 -5.70
CA LEU A 42 17.61 -4.53 -6.68
C LEU A 42 18.31 -5.48 -7.68
N SER A 43 18.66 -6.69 -7.25
CA SER A 43 19.21 -7.74 -8.13
C SER A 43 18.19 -8.14 -9.19
N ASP A 44 16.94 -8.37 -8.79
CA ASP A 44 15.84 -8.71 -9.71
C ASP A 44 15.55 -7.56 -10.69
N ASP A 45 15.54 -6.32 -10.20
CA ASP A 45 15.24 -5.14 -11.03
C ASP A 45 16.36 -4.79 -12.03
N THR A 46 17.63 -5.00 -11.64
CA THR A 46 18.79 -4.63 -12.47
C THR A 46 19.37 -5.78 -13.28
N GLY A 47 19.04 -7.03 -12.93
CA GLY A 47 19.65 -8.24 -13.49
C GLY A 47 21.11 -8.47 -13.05
N LEU A 48 21.61 -7.71 -12.08
CA LEU A 48 22.97 -7.85 -11.53
C LEU A 48 22.95 -8.75 -10.30
N SER A 49 24.05 -9.48 -10.03
CA SER A 49 24.14 -10.25 -8.80
C SER A 49 24.05 -9.36 -7.56
N GLU A 50 23.53 -9.87 -6.43
CA GLU A 50 23.48 -9.10 -5.18
C GLU A 50 24.84 -8.57 -4.75
N ARG A 51 25.92 -9.32 -5.00
CA ARG A 51 27.30 -8.88 -4.71
C ARG A 51 27.65 -7.64 -5.52
N THR A 52 27.31 -7.63 -6.80
CA THR A 52 27.53 -6.49 -7.68
C THR A 52 26.67 -5.30 -7.24
N VAL A 53 25.41 -5.52 -6.89
CA VAL A 53 24.53 -4.46 -6.38
C VAL A 53 25.12 -3.80 -5.13
N ARG A 54 25.56 -4.59 -4.14
CA ARG A 54 26.20 -4.08 -2.92
C ARG A 54 27.45 -3.25 -3.23
N LEU A 55 28.35 -3.77 -4.08
CA LEU A 55 29.54 -3.03 -4.52
C LEU A 55 29.19 -1.70 -5.20
N LYS A 56 28.13 -1.67 -6.01
CA LYS A 56 27.70 -0.43 -6.69
C LYS A 56 27.04 0.55 -5.72
N LEU A 57 26.31 0.08 -4.71
CA LEU A 57 25.81 0.93 -3.64
C LEU A 57 26.97 1.55 -2.84
N ASP A 58 28.01 0.78 -2.53
CA ASP A 58 29.21 1.30 -1.87
C ASP A 58 29.93 2.34 -2.72
N GLU A 59 30.08 2.10 -4.03
CA GLU A 59 30.67 3.05 -4.99
C GLU A 59 29.86 4.35 -5.07
N LEU A 60 28.53 4.25 -5.10
CA LEU A 60 27.63 5.41 -5.11
C LEU A 60 27.67 6.19 -3.78
N ALA A 61 27.82 5.50 -2.65
CA ALA A 61 27.94 6.12 -1.34
C ALA A 61 29.28 6.86 -1.20
N GLN A 62 30.38 6.23 -1.62
CA GLN A 62 31.71 6.86 -1.64
C GLN A 62 31.78 8.06 -2.57
N ALA A 63 31.11 7.99 -3.72
CA ALA A 63 31.01 9.11 -4.66
C ALA A 63 30.00 10.20 -4.21
N GLY A 64 29.31 10.02 -3.08
CA GLY A 64 28.40 11.03 -2.51
C GLY A 64 27.08 11.19 -3.26
N TRP A 65 26.67 10.18 -4.04
CA TRP A 65 25.37 10.19 -4.72
C TRP A 65 24.23 9.75 -3.79
N ILE A 66 24.55 8.87 -2.85
CA ILE A 66 23.61 8.33 -1.86
C ILE A 66 24.23 8.41 -0.47
N ALA A 67 23.38 8.54 0.54
CA ALA A 67 23.77 8.45 1.95
C ALA A 67 22.88 7.45 2.67
N GLU A 68 23.37 6.88 3.76
CA GLU A 68 22.51 6.10 4.65
C GLU A 68 21.44 7.02 5.26
N GLY A 69 20.18 6.69 5.00
CA GLY A 69 19.03 7.43 5.45
C GLY A 69 18.55 6.99 6.83
N ASN A 70 17.34 7.43 7.18
CA ASN A 70 16.75 7.09 8.47
C ASN A 70 16.33 5.61 8.52
N GLN A 71 17.15 4.77 9.17
CA GLN A 71 16.91 3.34 9.36
C GLN A 71 15.64 3.01 10.15
N ALA A 72 15.07 3.99 10.88
CA ALA A 72 13.80 3.82 11.58
C ALA A 72 12.63 3.53 10.62
N ILE A 73 12.73 3.97 9.35
CA ILE A 73 11.71 3.72 8.33
C ILE A 73 11.60 2.21 8.03
N ALA A 74 12.75 1.55 7.80
CA ALA A 74 12.78 0.10 7.61
C ALA A 74 12.37 -0.64 8.89
N ALA A 75 12.77 -0.11 10.06
CA ALA A 75 12.39 -0.69 11.35
C ALA A 75 10.88 -0.65 11.63
N ALA A 76 10.16 0.35 11.12
CA ALA A 76 8.72 0.47 11.25
C ALA A 76 7.95 -0.49 10.33
N HIS A 77 8.57 -0.93 9.22
CA HIS A 77 7.94 -1.82 8.25
C HIS A 77 8.32 -3.29 8.43
N ILE A 78 9.49 -3.56 9.04
CA ILE A 78 10.04 -4.91 9.20
C ILE A 78 10.46 -5.10 10.67
N ASP A 79 9.67 -5.85 11.43
CA ASP A 79 9.93 -6.11 12.85
C ASP A 79 11.22 -6.93 13.07
N ARG A 80 11.52 -7.84 12.15
CA ARG A 80 12.69 -8.73 12.22
C ARG A 80 13.98 -8.00 11.85
N ARG A 81 14.88 -7.79 12.82
CA ARG A 81 16.14 -7.03 12.64
C ARG A 81 17.07 -7.61 11.57
N ASP A 82 17.16 -8.93 11.46
CA ASP A 82 18.01 -9.66 10.50
C ASP A 82 17.62 -9.43 9.03
N ARG A 83 16.37 -9.02 8.79
CA ARG A 83 15.83 -8.83 7.44
C ARG A 83 15.71 -7.37 7.04
N ARG A 84 16.17 -6.44 7.89
CA ARG A 84 16.05 -5.01 7.62
C ARG A 84 17.06 -4.60 6.56
N PRO A 85 16.62 -4.17 5.38
CA PRO A 85 17.52 -3.56 4.41
C PRO A 85 17.98 -2.19 4.90
N VAL A 86 19.13 -1.75 4.41
CA VAL A 86 19.65 -0.41 4.66
C VAL A 86 18.79 0.60 3.90
N VAL A 87 18.32 1.62 4.61
CA VAL A 87 17.64 2.78 4.04
C VAL A 87 18.69 3.71 3.44
N TYR A 88 18.48 4.13 2.19
CA TYR A 88 19.31 5.11 1.48
C TYR A 88 18.50 6.36 1.13
N ASP A 89 19.16 7.51 1.24
CA ASP A 89 18.69 8.81 0.79
C ASP A 89 19.51 9.23 -0.43
N LEU A 90 18.83 9.65 -1.48
CA LEU A 90 19.47 10.19 -2.68
C LEU A 90 19.86 11.64 -2.47
N LEU A 91 21.14 11.96 -2.68
CA LEU A 91 21.67 13.32 -2.58
C LEU A 91 21.49 14.11 -3.89
N LEU A 92 20.66 13.61 -4.80
CA LEU A 92 20.27 14.31 -6.01
C LEU A 92 19.14 15.27 -5.70
N LYS A 93 19.42 16.58 -5.76
CA LYS A 93 18.36 17.59 -5.79
C LYS A 93 17.53 17.34 -7.04
N ARG A 94 16.28 16.88 -6.88
CA ARG A 94 15.31 16.78 -7.98
C ARG A 94 15.29 18.15 -8.65
N GLY A 95 15.79 18.26 -9.89
CA GLY A 95 15.80 19.48 -10.70
C GLY A 95 14.41 20.00 -11.08
N ALA A 96 13.37 19.61 -10.35
CA ALA A 96 12.15 20.36 -10.34
C ALA A 96 12.45 21.64 -9.56
N CYS A 97 12.51 22.78 -10.26
CA CYS A 97 11.97 23.98 -9.66
C CYS A 97 10.62 23.55 -9.10
N ALA A 98 10.46 23.55 -7.78
CA ALA A 98 9.11 23.58 -7.23
C ALA A 98 8.42 24.68 -8.03
N ALA A 99 7.39 24.33 -8.82
CA ALA A 99 6.64 25.33 -9.57
C ALA A 99 6.39 26.45 -8.56
N PRO A 100 6.75 27.72 -8.86
CA PRO A 100 6.66 28.79 -7.89
C PRO A 100 5.23 28.77 -7.41
N ARG A 101 5.02 28.17 -6.25
CA ARG A 101 3.75 28.23 -5.55
C ARG A 101 3.79 29.68 -5.14
N PRO A 102 3.00 30.58 -5.75
CA PRO A 102 2.86 31.88 -5.14
C PRO A 102 2.52 31.56 -3.69
N GLU A 103 3.35 32.08 -2.77
CA GLU A 103 3.05 31.99 -1.36
C GLU A 103 1.56 32.25 -1.24
N ARG A 104 0.82 31.31 -0.63
CA ARG A 104 -0.54 31.62 -0.25
C ARG A 104 -0.38 32.80 0.69
N GLY A 105 -0.61 33.99 0.16
CA GLY A 105 -0.28 35.22 0.81
C GLY A 105 -0.95 35.25 2.17
N ALA A 106 -0.18 34.97 3.21
CA ALA A 106 -0.39 35.57 4.51
C ALA A 106 0.12 37.03 4.42
N GLY A 107 -0.31 37.74 3.37
CA GLY A 107 -0.24 39.17 3.30
C GLY A 107 -1.42 39.67 4.11
N ASN A 108 -1.13 40.34 5.21
CA ASN A 108 -2.06 41.07 6.06
C ASN A 108 -2.67 42.27 5.29
N ARG A 109 -3.29 42.01 4.14
CA ARG A 109 -4.06 42.97 3.35
C ARG A 109 -5.49 42.48 3.32
N THR A 110 -6.19 42.85 4.38
CA THR A 110 -7.64 42.95 4.46
C THR A 110 -8.17 43.55 3.16
N GLY A 111 -8.74 42.72 2.29
CA GLY A 111 -9.47 43.14 1.10
C GLY A 111 -10.87 43.64 1.45
N CYS A 112 -10.99 44.50 2.46
CA CYS A 112 -12.24 45.21 2.75
C CYS A 112 -12.23 46.51 1.94
N SER A 113 -13.02 46.56 0.88
CA SER A 113 -13.45 47.81 0.27
C SER A 113 -14.27 48.59 1.30
N SER A 114 -13.76 49.74 1.75
CA SER A 114 -14.45 50.67 2.65
C SER A 114 -15.30 51.67 1.87
N GLN A 115 -16.19 51.18 1.00
CA GLN A 115 -17.21 52.04 0.39
C GLN A 115 -18.58 51.70 0.95
N GLN A 116 -18.94 52.42 2.01
CA GLN A 116 -20.32 52.62 2.44
C GLN A 116 -20.92 53.67 1.50
N ASN A 117 -21.86 53.27 0.65
CA ASN A 117 -23.00 54.08 0.18
C ASN A 117 -23.84 53.30 -0.83
N GLY A 118 -25.10 53.00 -0.47
CA GLY A 118 -26.10 52.41 -1.36
C GLY A 118 -27.14 51.56 -0.65
N VAL A 119 -28.07 52.21 0.06
CA VAL A 119 -29.26 51.57 0.62
C VAL A 119 -30.30 51.35 -0.49
N GLN A 120 -30.82 50.13 -0.61
CA GLN A 120 -32.25 49.91 -0.87
C GLN A 120 -32.74 48.80 0.06
N GLN A 121 -33.66 49.18 0.95
CA GLN A 121 -34.50 48.27 1.73
C GLN A 121 -35.61 47.74 0.82
N ASN A 122 -36.08 46.52 1.13
CA ASN A 122 -37.25 45.82 0.59
C ASN A 122 -37.01 44.90 -0.61
N ALA A 123 -36.83 43.62 -0.30
CA ALA A 123 -37.55 42.54 -0.98
C ALA A 123 -37.73 41.37 -0.01
N GLU A 124 -38.94 41.20 0.52
CA GLU A 124 -39.34 39.96 1.17
C GLU A 124 -39.44 38.87 0.10
N ARG A 125 -38.65 37.81 0.24
CA ARG A 125 -38.97 36.51 -0.36
C ARG A 125 -38.53 35.41 0.58
N GLY A 126 -39.50 34.94 1.36
CA GLY A 126 -39.35 33.76 2.21
C GLY A 126 -39.17 32.48 1.41
N ALA A 127 -38.31 31.61 1.93
CA ALA A 127 -38.62 30.20 2.07
C ALA A 127 -38.29 29.84 3.53
N ALA A 128 -39.22 29.16 4.20
CA ALA A 128 -39.08 28.76 5.60
C ALA A 128 -37.77 28.00 5.83
N ALA A 129 -37.12 28.24 6.97
CA ALA A 129 -36.01 27.42 7.44
C ALA A 129 -36.46 25.94 7.43
N ALA A 130 -35.86 25.14 6.57
CA ALA A 130 -36.09 23.71 6.57
C ALA A 130 -35.66 23.14 7.93
N PRO A 131 -36.43 22.21 8.53
CA PRO A 131 -36.07 21.63 9.81
C PRO A 131 -34.75 20.87 9.67
N ASN A 132 -33.84 21.06 10.64
CA ASN A 132 -32.61 20.27 10.77
C ASN A 132 -32.96 18.78 10.72
N PRO A 133 -32.52 18.02 9.70
CA PRO A 133 -32.60 16.57 9.77
C PRO A 133 -31.40 16.12 10.61
N SER A 134 -31.62 15.98 11.92
CA SER A 134 -30.88 15.00 12.69
C SER A 134 -31.26 13.63 12.14
N LEU A 135 -30.48 13.06 11.22
CA LEU A 135 -30.37 11.61 11.03
C LEU A 135 -29.23 11.24 10.06
N ASN A 136 -28.38 10.34 10.53
CA ASN A 136 -27.54 9.38 9.79
C ASN A 136 -26.14 9.82 9.33
N GLN A 137 -25.22 9.47 10.22
CA GLN A 137 -23.78 9.30 10.09
C GLN A 137 -23.41 8.28 8.98
N SER A 138 -23.50 8.63 7.69
CA SER A 138 -23.00 7.74 6.63
C SER A 138 -22.43 8.47 5.43
N THR A 139 -21.82 9.63 5.66
CA THR A 139 -20.95 10.26 4.67
C THR A 139 -19.65 10.66 5.34
N LEU A 140 -18.87 9.66 5.79
CA LEU A 140 -17.42 9.88 5.84
C LEU A 140 -17.03 10.32 4.44
N SER A 141 -16.60 11.58 4.36
CA SER A 141 -16.34 12.30 3.13
C SER A 141 -15.59 11.39 2.15
N LEU A 142 -16.10 11.16 0.93
CA LEU A 142 -15.48 10.30 -0.11
C LEU A 142 -14.00 10.63 -0.45
N ARG A 143 -13.45 11.69 0.16
CA ARG A 143 -12.10 12.23 0.00
C ARG A 143 -11.27 12.18 1.28
N GLU A 144 -11.88 11.99 2.45
CA GLU A 144 -11.16 11.93 3.71
C GLU A 144 -10.72 10.50 3.98
N PRO A 145 -9.43 10.27 4.30
CA PRO A 145 -8.96 8.96 4.72
C PRO A 145 -9.58 8.57 6.06
N PHE A 146 -10.08 7.34 6.15
CA PHE A 146 -10.60 6.78 7.40
C PHE A 146 -10.07 5.35 7.60
N PRO A 147 -9.86 4.94 8.87
CA PRO A 147 -9.50 3.56 9.19
C PRO A 147 -10.70 2.64 8.91
N MET A 148 -10.41 1.42 8.50
CA MET A 148 -11.45 0.40 8.32
C MET A 148 -12.20 0.19 9.64
N SER A 149 -13.53 0.13 9.61
CA SER A 149 -14.37 -0.18 10.76
C SER A 149 -15.20 -1.43 10.51
N LEU A 150 -15.61 -2.13 11.59
CA LEU A 150 -16.45 -3.33 11.49
C LEU A 150 -17.82 -3.08 10.85
N GLU A 151 -18.32 -1.86 10.93
CA GLU A 151 -19.60 -1.43 10.34
C GLU A 151 -19.43 -0.86 8.93
N TRP A 152 -18.21 -0.89 8.37
CA TRP A 152 -17.98 -0.34 7.04
C TRP A 152 -18.69 -1.19 5.98
N GLU A 153 -19.50 -0.50 5.17
CA GLU A 153 -20.12 -1.07 3.98
C GLU A 153 -19.63 -0.33 2.73
N PRO A 154 -19.29 -1.05 1.65
CA PRO A 154 -18.82 -0.43 0.43
C PRO A 154 -19.92 0.38 -0.24
N ASN A 155 -19.60 1.57 -0.74
CA ASN A 155 -20.55 2.34 -1.55
C ASN A 155 -20.99 1.54 -2.79
N PRO A 156 -22.29 1.25 -2.98
CA PRO A 156 -22.76 0.30 -3.99
C PRO A 156 -22.52 0.78 -5.43
N GLU A 157 -22.66 2.08 -5.69
CA GLU A 157 -22.47 2.66 -7.03
C GLU A 157 -21.00 2.63 -7.44
N LEU A 158 -20.11 2.97 -6.50
CA LEU A 158 -18.66 2.90 -6.75
C LEU A 158 -18.18 1.45 -6.85
N LEU A 159 -18.65 0.55 -5.97
CA LEU A 159 -18.32 -0.86 -6.02
C LEU A 159 -18.70 -1.47 -7.37
N LYS A 160 -19.92 -1.18 -7.86
CA LYS A 160 -20.37 -1.63 -9.18
C LYS A 160 -19.47 -1.12 -10.31
N ALA A 161 -19.06 0.14 -10.27
CA ALA A 161 -18.14 0.71 -11.26
C ALA A 161 -16.76 0.03 -11.23
N TYR A 162 -16.22 -0.22 -10.03
CA TYR A 162 -14.92 -0.88 -9.84
C TYR A 162 -14.98 -2.37 -10.23
N ALA A 163 -16.01 -3.10 -9.82
CA ALA A 163 -16.24 -4.49 -10.19
C ALA A 163 -16.36 -4.66 -11.72
N ARG A 164 -17.15 -3.80 -12.38
CA ARG A 164 -17.28 -3.80 -13.84
C ARG A 164 -15.95 -3.58 -14.54
N ARG A 165 -15.14 -2.63 -14.07
CA ARG A 165 -13.80 -2.37 -14.62
C ARG A 165 -12.84 -3.53 -14.38
N ALA A 166 -13.06 -4.28 -13.31
CA ALA A 166 -12.24 -5.41 -12.92
C ALA A 166 -12.66 -6.74 -13.56
N GLY A 167 -13.77 -6.78 -14.30
CA GLY A 167 -14.33 -7.98 -14.91
C GLY A 167 -15.08 -8.91 -13.93
N LEU A 168 -15.53 -8.38 -12.78
CA LEU A 168 -16.25 -9.13 -11.76
C LEU A 168 -17.74 -8.77 -11.76
N THR A 169 -18.60 -9.73 -11.43
CA THR A 169 -20.02 -9.48 -11.13
C THR A 169 -20.20 -9.15 -9.64
N LEU A 170 -21.32 -8.49 -9.29
CA LEU A 170 -21.62 -8.14 -7.90
C LEU A 170 -21.82 -9.37 -7.00
N ASP A 171 -22.15 -10.53 -7.55
CA ASP A 171 -22.36 -11.79 -6.81
C ASP A 171 -21.09 -12.27 -6.09
N HIS A 172 -19.91 -11.86 -6.59
CA HIS A 172 -18.63 -12.18 -5.96
C HIS A 172 -18.38 -11.38 -4.66
N PHE A 173 -19.11 -10.28 -4.44
CA PHE A 173 -18.99 -9.43 -3.25
C PHE A 173 -20.06 -9.80 -2.22
N ASN A 174 -20.10 -11.08 -1.84
CA ASN A 174 -21.02 -11.55 -0.82
C ASN A 174 -20.57 -11.09 0.60
N ALA A 175 -21.48 -11.23 1.57
CA ALA A 175 -21.22 -10.82 2.95
C ALA A 175 -19.98 -11.49 3.57
N VAL A 176 -19.68 -12.74 3.19
CA VAL A 176 -18.50 -13.47 3.69
C VAL A 176 -17.21 -12.87 3.17
N ALA A 177 -17.14 -12.56 1.86
CA ALA A 177 -15.98 -11.95 1.23
C ALA A 177 -15.72 -10.53 1.77
N ILE A 178 -16.79 -9.73 1.93
CA ILE A 178 -16.70 -8.38 2.50
C ILE A 178 -16.27 -8.44 3.97
N SER A 179 -16.88 -9.32 4.77
CA SER A 179 -16.52 -9.46 6.19
C SER A 179 -15.08 -9.92 6.39
N GLY A 180 -14.60 -10.87 5.57
CA GLY A 180 -13.21 -11.32 5.61
C GLY A 180 -12.22 -10.18 5.28
N PHE A 181 -12.58 -9.31 4.33
CA PHE A 181 -11.81 -8.12 4.00
C PHE A 181 -11.81 -7.10 5.15
N VAL A 182 -13.00 -6.78 5.71
CA VAL A 182 -13.15 -5.85 6.83
C VAL A 182 -12.31 -6.30 8.03
N LEU A 183 -12.44 -7.55 8.46
CA LEU A 183 -11.68 -8.11 9.59
C LEU A 183 -10.17 -8.06 9.36
N HIS A 184 -9.72 -8.30 8.13
CA HIS A 184 -8.29 -8.27 7.80
C HIS A 184 -7.70 -6.86 7.86
N HIS A 185 -8.49 -5.83 7.58
CA HIS A 185 -8.03 -4.45 7.49
C HIS A 185 -8.32 -3.61 8.72
N ASP A 186 -9.38 -3.92 9.48
CA ASP A 186 -9.69 -3.32 10.78
C ASP A 186 -8.51 -3.46 11.75
N ALA A 187 -7.96 -4.68 11.88
CA ALA A 187 -6.80 -4.96 12.74
C ALA A 187 -5.50 -4.22 12.34
N LYS A 188 -5.43 -3.63 11.13
CA LYS A 188 -4.23 -2.93 10.64
C LYS A 188 -4.21 -1.44 10.96
N GLY A 189 -5.35 -0.83 11.29
CA GLY A 189 -5.44 0.59 11.63
C GLY A 189 -4.99 1.57 10.53
N VAL A 190 -4.89 1.12 9.27
CA VAL A 190 -4.48 1.97 8.15
C VAL A 190 -5.64 2.86 7.74
N ALA A 191 -5.42 4.17 7.61
CA ALA A 191 -6.43 5.08 7.07
C ALA A 191 -6.31 5.17 5.53
N GLN A 192 -7.39 4.87 4.81
CA GLN A 192 -7.46 5.03 3.36
C GLN A 192 -8.77 5.72 2.96
N THR A 193 -8.79 6.25 1.74
CA THR A 193 -10.01 6.82 1.15
C THR A 193 -10.95 5.70 0.68
N GLU A 194 -12.25 5.98 0.58
CA GLU A 194 -13.26 5.03 0.08
C GLU A 194 -12.84 4.36 -1.25
N LYS A 195 -12.27 5.14 -2.18
CA LYS A 195 -11.80 4.62 -3.48
C LYS A 195 -10.64 3.64 -3.36
N GLN A 196 -9.76 3.84 -2.39
CA GLN A 196 -8.63 2.94 -2.12
C GLN A 196 -9.13 1.65 -1.47
N TRP A 197 -10.07 1.74 -0.52
CA TRP A 197 -10.72 0.58 0.07
C TRP A 197 -11.44 -0.27 -0.97
N LEU A 198 -12.20 0.35 -1.88
CA LEU A 198 -12.86 -0.37 -2.97
C LEU A 198 -11.86 -1.04 -3.93
N ALA A 199 -10.75 -0.38 -4.25
CA ALA A 199 -9.69 -0.97 -5.07
C ALA A 199 -9.03 -2.18 -4.40
N ALA A 200 -8.79 -2.08 -3.09
CA ALA A 200 -8.25 -3.15 -2.27
C ALA A 200 -9.24 -4.32 -2.15
N LEU A 201 -10.53 -4.03 -1.92
CA LEU A 201 -11.60 -5.04 -1.85
C LEU A 201 -11.73 -5.82 -3.16
N VAL A 202 -11.71 -5.15 -4.31
CA VAL A 202 -11.71 -5.82 -5.62
C VAL A 202 -10.50 -6.74 -5.79
N SER A 203 -9.31 -6.28 -5.38
CA SER A 203 -8.08 -7.06 -5.50
C SER A 203 -8.07 -8.26 -4.55
N TRP A 204 -8.66 -8.09 -3.36
CA TRP A 204 -8.89 -9.14 -2.37
C TRP A 204 -9.79 -10.24 -2.94
N VAL A 205 -10.96 -9.87 -3.46
CA VAL A 205 -11.91 -10.83 -4.06
C VAL A 205 -11.29 -11.56 -5.25
N LYS A 206 -10.53 -10.88 -6.12
CA LYS A 206 -9.79 -11.55 -7.21
C LYS A 206 -8.83 -12.61 -6.69
N SER A 207 -8.07 -12.27 -5.66
CA SER A 207 -7.10 -13.17 -5.05
C SER A 207 -7.80 -14.34 -4.36
N ASP A 208 -8.95 -14.10 -3.72
CA ASP A 208 -9.76 -15.12 -3.07
C ASP A 208 -10.33 -16.12 -4.08
N LEU A 209 -10.88 -15.65 -5.19
CA LEU A 209 -11.34 -16.50 -6.29
C LEU A 209 -10.20 -17.32 -6.91
N ALA A 210 -9.02 -16.71 -7.09
CA ALA A 210 -7.85 -17.41 -7.59
C ALA A 210 -7.32 -18.47 -6.60
N ARG A 211 -7.47 -18.24 -5.29
CA ARG A 211 -7.14 -19.22 -4.24
C ARG A 211 -8.16 -20.35 -4.20
N ALA A 212 -9.46 -20.03 -4.26
CA ALA A 212 -10.54 -21.00 -4.32
C ALA A 212 -10.41 -21.93 -5.54
N ALA A 213 -10.02 -21.39 -6.70
CA ALA A 213 -9.76 -22.18 -7.91
C ALA A 213 -8.52 -23.09 -7.81
N ARG A 214 -7.55 -22.75 -6.95
CA ARG A 214 -6.32 -23.53 -6.72
C ARG A 214 -6.44 -24.57 -5.62
N SER A 215 -7.39 -24.40 -4.69
CA SER A 215 -7.64 -25.37 -3.65
C SER A 215 -8.18 -26.66 -4.29
N PRO A 216 -7.43 -27.78 -4.24
CA PRO A 216 -7.98 -29.05 -4.66
C PRO A 216 -9.14 -29.35 -3.71
N VAL A 217 -10.33 -29.57 -4.26
CA VAL A 217 -11.46 -30.13 -3.50
C VAL A 217 -10.90 -31.35 -2.77
N VAL A 218 -10.84 -31.29 -1.44
CA VAL A 218 -10.55 -32.46 -0.61
C VAL A 218 -11.63 -33.46 -1.00
N ARG A 219 -11.26 -34.44 -1.82
CA ARG A 219 -12.05 -35.65 -1.97
C ARG A 219 -12.03 -36.25 -0.58
N THR A 220 -13.14 -36.16 0.13
CA THR A 220 -13.44 -37.02 1.26
C THR A 220 -13.45 -38.45 0.72
N GLY A 221 -12.24 -39.01 0.60
CA GLY A 221 -12.01 -40.40 0.26
C GLY A 221 -12.62 -41.24 1.36
N GLY A 222 -13.38 -42.25 0.94
CA GLY A 222 -14.07 -43.16 1.83
C GLY A 222 -13.15 -43.69 2.93
N SER A 223 -13.73 -43.75 4.12
CA SER A 223 -13.21 -44.45 5.28
C SER A 223 -12.77 -45.88 4.91
N GLN A 224 -11.47 -46.08 4.64
CA GLN A 224 -10.83 -47.35 4.97
C GLN A 224 -10.39 -47.24 6.44
N ARG A 225 -11.24 -47.78 7.32
CA ARG A 225 -10.82 -48.27 8.64
C ARG A 225 -9.70 -49.28 8.38
N SER A 226 -8.44 -48.86 8.55
CA SER A 226 -7.39 -49.78 8.94
C SER A 226 -7.70 -50.18 10.37
N THR A 227 -8.31 -51.35 10.53
CA THR A 227 -8.37 -52.05 11.82
C THR A 227 -6.93 -52.25 12.26
N PHE A 228 -6.49 -51.45 13.21
CA PHE A 228 -5.27 -51.72 13.97
C PHE A 228 -5.63 -52.91 14.87
N ASP A 229 -5.13 -54.09 14.51
CA ASP A 229 -5.26 -55.30 15.32
C ASP A 229 -4.18 -55.22 16.41
N ASP A 230 -4.60 -54.85 17.62
CA ASP A 230 -3.74 -54.59 18.79
C ASP A 230 -3.32 -55.90 19.52
N ASP A 231 -3.58 -57.06 18.90
CA ASP A 231 -3.35 -58.41 19.44
C ASP A 231 -2.23 -59.19 18.71
N ASP A 232 -1.36 -58.52 17.95
CA ASP A 232 -0.19 -59.18 17.33
C ASP A 232 0.95 -59.37 18.36
N THR A 233 0.90 -60.46 19.13
CA THR A 233 1.92 -60.85 20.13
C THR A 233 3.04 -61.73 19.56
N SER A 234 3.27 -61.71 18.24
CA SER A 234 4.28 -62.53 17.57
C SER A 234 5.75 -62.19 17.93
N TRP A 235 5.98 -61.11 18.67
CA TRP A 235 7.31 -60.66 19.11
C TRP A 235 7.79 -61.20 20.48
N ILE A 236 6.96 -61.94 21.24
CA ILE A 236 7.27 -62.31 22.64
C ILE A 236 7.94 -63.69 22.82
N GLY A 237 8.20 -64.43 21.74
CA GLY A 237 8.49 -65.86 21.80
C GLY A 237 9.89 -66.33 21.41
N GLU A 238 10.98 -65.54 21.52
CA GLU A 238 12.31 -66.11 21.29
C GLU A 238 13.40 -65.40 22.12
N GLY A 239 13.64 -65.94 23.33
CA GLY A 239 14.73 -65.47 24.19
C GLY A 239 14.64 -66.00 25.62
N GLY A 240 14.90 -67.29 25.84
CA GLY A 240 15.01 -67.80 27.21
C GLY A 240 15.24 -69.30 27.38
N GLY A 241 16.50 -69.74 27.25
CA GLY A 241 17.10 -70.77 28.11
C GLY A 241 17.03 -72.24 27.66
N GLN A 242 18.14 -72.79 27.19
CA GLN A 242 19.17 -73.48 28.01
C GLN A 242 20.36 -73.91 27.14
#